data_AF-A0A6J6G053-F1
#
_entry.id   AF-A0A6J6G053-F1
#
_cell.length_a   1.000
_cell.length_b   1.000
_cell.length_c   1.000
_cell.angle_alpha   90.00
_cell.angle_beta   90.00
_cell.angle_gamma   90.00
#
_symmetry.space_group_name_H-M   'P 1'
#
loop_
_entity.id
_entity.type
_entity.pdbx_description
1 polymer ?
#
loop_
_entity_poly.entity_id
_entity_poly.type
_entity_poly.pdbx_seq_one_letter_code
_entity_poly.pdbx_strand_id
1 'polypeptide(L)'
;MFDFRECLNWDVVDIDSIAPAGFAVMHAQDLGVASGIVGHPEDSNRSHVDPAARECRVFGENENVEGIAVLGQRVGDEPVFSGVGGGGEKAAVEVNPPSFVVNFVLVATPARDLDHDIDGFHFSILPGSVPLRRRPGLVTVRDSPTVTTHKLTSTDGFVVLDLDDAPMAIGIVRSAPKVLVDGAKWLARSETYRYAFFDRKVSGASAAVNAPVDAKAEAIASFATELAGDAFSTVHLSAGRGISPDDLAELRSRDPRPESWWSERDALTAAGIVAAAGQAAGGLSGRTVAIETFDAMTSLLPEMFRVAGATVIEPDVSEDASAVLHADVDVLVAGSKVGLIGDANASNVVARLIVPSGPMPVTAKALAAFGRREVTVLPDFVTTSGHLAAWPVDGSSTDAAELVGAAIAQVMTHEKGPLLGACEIAEAFLGTWATVPFGRPIA
;
A
#
# COMPACT_ATOMS: atom_id res chain seq x y z
N MET A 1 22.81 6.38 33.41
CA MET A 1 23.39 5.11 32.94
C MET A 1 22.55 4.02 33.59
N PHE A 2 21.55 3.53 32.86
CA PHE A 2 20.62 2.51 33.34
C PHE A 2 20.82 1.26 32.49
N ASP A 3 20.95 0.12 33.15
CA ASP A 3 21.20 -1.18 32.53
C ASP A 3 19.86 -1.87 32.25
N PHE A 4 19.65 -2.34 31.02
CA PHE A 4 18.42 -2.98 30.57
C PHE A 4 18.42 -4.52 30.76
N ARG A 5 19.39 -5.08 31.49
CA ARG A 5 19.60 -6.55 31.58
C ARG A 5 18.92 -7.31 32.73
N GLU A 6 18.16 -6.66 33.61
CA GLU A 6 17.52 -7.35 34.78
C GLU A 6 15.98 -7.24 34.82
N CYS A 7 15.27 -7.71 33.78
CA CYS A 7 13.80 -7.83 33.82
C CYS A 7 13.23 -9.15 33.24
N LEU A 8 14.03 -10.21 33.15
CA LEU A 8 13.56 -11.56 32.80
C LEU A 8 14.14 -12.62 33.75
N ASN A 9 13.50 -12.76 34.91
CA ASN A 9 13.65 -13.94 35.76
C ASN A 9 12.26 -14.57 35.93
N TRP A 10 12.06 -15.76 35.34
CA TRP A 10 10.83 -16.53 35.49
C TRP A 10 10.80 -17.16 36.88
N ASP A 11 9.76 -16.86 37.66
CA ASP A 11 9.32 -17.73 38.75
C ASP A 11 7.98 -18.37 38.38
N VAL A 12 7.95 -19.71 38.44
CA VAL A 12 6.78 -20.52 38.12
C VAL A 12 5.91 -20.62 39.38
N VAL A 13 4.70 -20.06 39.32
CA VAL A 13 3.65 -20.35 40.31
C VAL A 13 2.36 -20.75 39.59
N ASP A 14 1.91 -21.95 39.92
CA ASP A 14 0.70 -22.60 39.45
C ASP A 14 -0.55 -21.88 40.00
N ILE A 15 -1.51 -21.51 39.14
CA ILE A 15 -2.87 -21.16 39.57
C ILE A 15 -3.87 -21.89 38.67
N ASP A 16 -4.49 -22.89 39.29
CA ASP A 16 -5.57 -23.70 38.75
C ASP A 16 -6.85 -22.89 38.44
N SER A 17 -7.49 -23.29 37.34
CA SER A 17 -8.95 -23.33 37.19
C SER A 17 -9.79 -22.03 37.16
N ILE A 18 -10.01 -21.51 35.95
CA ILE A 18 -11.37 -21.16 35.48
C ILE A 18 -11.63 -21.91 34.15
N ALA A 19 -12.80 -22.54 34.05
CA ALA A 19 -13.15 -23.52 33.01
C ALA A 19 -13.67 -22.87 31.69
N PRO A 20 -13.74 -23.61 30.56
CA PRO A 20 -13.57 -23.03 29.23
C PRO A 20 -14.85 -22.68 28.46
N ALA A 21 -14.73 -21.75 27.52
CA ALA A 21 -15.61 -21.64 26.35
C ALA A 21 -14.94 -22.36 25.15
N GLY A 22 -15.55 -23.44 24.68
CA GLY A 22 -14.98 -24.26 23.60
C GLY A 22 -15.24 -23.67 22.21
N PHE A 23 -14.19 -23.54 21.40
CA PHE A 23 -14.31 -23.25 19.98
C PHE A 23 -14.50 -24.56 19.19
N ALA A 24 -15.61 -24.67 18.46
CA ALA A 24 -15.88 -25.81 17.60
C ALA A 24 -15.14 -25.67 16.26
N VAL A 25 -14.25 -26.63 15.97
CA VAL A 25 -13.70 -26.82 14.62
C VAL A 25 -14.77 -27.45 13.75
N MET A 26 -15.11 -26.83 12.63
CA MET A 26 -15.78 -27.51 11.51
C MET A 26 -15.15 -27.13 10.18
N HIS A 27 -14.47 -28.09 9.57
CA HIS A 27 -14.25 -28.10 8.13
C HIS A 27 -15.49 -28.66 7.44
N ALA A 28 -15.86 -28.09 6.29
CA ALA A 28 -16.73 -28.73 5.32
C ALA A 28 -16.27 -28.37 3.91
N GLN A 29 -15.87 -29.39 3.14
CA GLN A 29 -15.87 -29.36 1.68
C GLN A 29 -17.09 -30.16 1.21
N ASP A 30 -17.62 -29.74 0.06
CA ASP A 30 -18.59 -30.43 -0.81
C ASP A 30 -19.94 -30.87 -0.21
N LEU A 31 -21.04 -30.22 -0.67
CA LEU A 31 -22.00 -30.83 -1.61
C LEU A 31 -23.24 -29.96 -1.88
N GLY A 32 -23.74 -30.03 -3.13
CA GLY A 32 -25.19 -30.08 -3.38
C GLY A 32 -25.92 -28.76 -3.67
N VAL A 33 -26.20 -28.51 -4.95
CA VAL A 33 -27.21 -27.53 -5.38
C VAL A 33 -28.62 -28.00 -4.95
N ALA A 34 -29.36 -27.14 -4.27
CA ALA A 34 -30.82 -27.19 -4.20
C ALA A 34 -31.39 -25.77 -4.25
N SER A 35 -32.34 -25.52 -5.16
CA SER A 35 -32.88 -24.21 -5.47
C SER A 35 -33.81 -23.64 -4.40
N GLY A 36 -33.56 -22.40 -3.96
CA GLY A 36 -34.50 -21.59 -3.18
C GLY A 36 -34.79 -20.26 -3.89
N ILE A 37 -35.93 -20.17 -4.58
CA ILE A 37 -36.39 -18.93 -5.22
C ILE A 37 -37.18 -18.12 -4.19
N VAL A 38 -36.81 -16.85 -3.99
CA VAL A 38 -37.70 -15.83 -3.42
C VAL A 38 -37.72 -14.67 -4.40
N GLY A 39 -38.89 -14.43 -5.01
CA GLY A 39 -39.06 -13.43 -6.07
C GLY A 39 -39.39 -12.05 -5.51
N HIS A 40 -39.00 -11.01 -6.26
CA HIS A 40 -39.52 -9.66 -6.11
C HIS A 40 -40.95 -9.57 -6.67
N PRO A 41 -41.92 -9.05 -5.92
CA PRO A 41 -43.17 -8.54 -6.46
C PRO A 41 -43.13 -7.00 -6.44
N GLU A 42 -42.77 -6.40 -7.58
CA GLU A 42 -43.41 -5.14 -7.97
C GLU A 42 -44.79 -5.50 -8.51
N ASP A 43 -45.85 -4.80 -8.12
CA ASP A 43 -47.03 -4.72 -8.97
C ASP A 43 -47.84 -3.44 -8.75
N SER A 44 -48.57 -3.04 -9.79
CA SER A 44 -49.12 -1.71 -9.95
C SER A 44 -50.63 -1.71 -10.22
N ASN A 45 -51.40 -0.87 -9.51
CA ASN A 45 -52.42 -0.06 -10.18
C ASN A 45 -53.02 1.09 -9.37
N ARG A 46 -53.59 2.06 -10.10
CA ARG A 46 -54.31 3.24 -9.61
C ARG A 46 -55.83 3.01 -9.55
N SER A 47 -56.52 3.71 -8.65
CA SER A 47 -57.80 4.37 -8.96
C SER A 47 -58.14 5.53 -8.00
N HIS A 48 -57.75 6.74 -8.42
CA HIS A 48 -58.42 8.05 -8.33
C HIS A 48 -59.66 8.25 -7.39
N VAL A 49 -59.71 9.40 -6.68
CA VAL A 49 -60.80 10.43 -6.75
C VAL A 49 -60.43 11.69 -5.90
N ASP A 50 -60.43 12.85 -6.57
CA ASP A 50 -60.35 14.25 -6.08
C ASP A 50 -61.79 14.75 -5.74
N PRO A 51 -62.13 15.74 -4.85
CA PRO A 51 -61.66 17.14 -4.98
C PRO A 51 -61.62 18.08 -3.71
N ALA A 52 -60.88 19.18 -3.80
CA ALA A 52 -61.17 20.44 -3.07
C ALA A 52 -60.48 21.67 -3.72
N ALA A 53 -61.07 22.89 -3.62
CA ALA A 53 -60.62 24.05 -4.40
C ALA A 53 -60.72 25.43 -3.69
N ARG A 54 -59.80 26.34 -4.07
CA ARG A 54 -59.97 27.81 -4.28
C ARG A 54 -60.23 28.77 -3.08
N GLU A 55 -59.41 29.83 -2.93
CA GLU A 55 -59.76 31.28 -3.01
C GLU A 55 -58.80 32.27 -2.26
N CYS A 56 -58.43 33.37 -2.97
CA CYS A 56 -58.30 34.80 -2.53
C CYS A 56 -57.23 35.42 -1.56
N ARG A 57 -56.55 36.48 -2.08
CA ARG A 57 -56.23 37.83 -1.49
C ARG A 57 -55.07 37.96 -0.45
N VAL A 58 -54.33 39.08 -0.23
CA VAL A 58 -54.26 40.48 -0.78
C VAL A 58 -52.93 41.21 -0.40
N PHE A 59 -52.53 42.24 -1.18
CA PHE A 59 -51.56 43.38 -1.01
C PHE A 59 -50.52 43.51 0.15
N GLY A 60 -49.38 44.14 -0.20
CA GLY A 60 -48.45 44.91 0.65
C GLY A 60 -47.53 45.80 -0.22
N GLU A 61 -47.19 47.03 0.22
CA GLU A 61 -46.67 48.13 -0.64
C GLU A 61 -45.14 48.41 -0.53
N ASN A 62 -44.68 49.41 -1.31
CA ASN A 62 -43.28 49.80 -1.56
C ASN A 62 -42.53 50.39 -0.35
N GLU A 63 -41.19 50.43 -0.44
CA GLU A 63 -40.44 51.63 -0.06
C GLU A 63 -39.15 51.82 -0.90
N ASN A 64 -38.78 53.08 -1.16
CA ASN A 64 -37.71 53.50 -2.08
C ASN A 64 -36.35 53.66 -1.37
N VAL A 65 -35.25 53.43 -2.08
CA VAL A 65 -33.99 54.18 -1.86
C VAL A 65 -33.45 54.65 -3.21
N GLU A 66 -33.11 55.94 -3.28
CA GLU A 66 -32.61 56.60 -4.49
C GLU A 66 -31.15 56.23 -4.79
N GLY A 67 -30.77 56.26 -6.08
CA GLY A 67 -29.45 55.81 -6.53
C GLY A 67 -28.37 56.90 -6.60
N ILE A 68 -27.14 56.47 -6.84
CA ILE A 68 -26.07 57.29 -7.42
C ILE A 68 -25.66 56.64 -8.75
N ALA A 69 -25.70 57.42 -9.83
CA ALA A 69 -25.22 57.01 -11.14
C ALA A 69 -23.83 57.57 -11.42
N VAL A 70 -22.95 56.75 -11.99
CA VAL A 70 -21.74 57.22 -12.70
C VAL A 70 -21.67 56.54 -14.06
N LEU A 71 -21.70 57.35 -15.12
CA LEU A 71 -21.44 56.96 -16.51
C LEU A 71 -19.91 57.02 -16.76
N GLY A 72 -19.29 56.25 -17.65
CA GLY A 72 -19.79 55.15 -18.51
C GLY A 72 -18.98 55.05 -19.83
N GLN A 73 -18.81 53.83 -20.35
CA GLN A 73 -18.48 53.43 -21.76
C GLN A 73 -18.31 51.89 -21.72
N ARG A 74 -19.24 51.04 -22.20
CA ARG A 74 -19.65 50.69 -23.60
C ARG A 74 -18.47 50.16 -24.43
N VAL A 75 -18.56 49.08 -25.20
CA VAL A 75 -19.69 48.42 -25.95
C VAL A 75 -19.64 46.90 -25.65
N GLY A 76 -20.72 46.10 -25.48
CA GLY A 76 -21.89 45.83 -26.34
C GLY A 76 -21.61 44.59 -27.24
N ASP A 77 -22.48 43.59 -27.43
CA ASP A 77 -23.92 43.46 -27.13
C ASP A 77 -24.35 41.98 -26.86
N GLU A 78 -25.25 41.79 -25.90
CA GLU A 78 -26.35 40.79 -25.90
C GLU A 78 -27.62 41.52 -26.45
N PRO A 79 -28.85 40.96 -26.68
CA PRO A 79 -29.43 39.67 -26.20
C PRO A 79 -30.50 39.00 -27.16
N VAL A 80 -31.35 38.11 -26.59
CA VAL A 80 -32.81 37.86 -26.88
C VAL A 80 -33.28 36.60 -27.67
N PHE A 81 -33.64 35.56 -26.87
CA PHE A 81 -34.90 34.76 -26.82
C PHE A 81 -35.47 33.86 -27.95
N SER A 82 -36.19 32.82 -27.46
CA SER A 82 -37.15 31.88 -28.10
C SER A 82 -36.55 30.77 -28.99
N GLY A 83 -37.14 29.57 -29.13
CA GLY A 83 -38.35 29.00 -28.53
C GLY A 83 -38.57 27.54 -28.97
N VAL A 84 -39.40 26.79 -28.22
CA VAL A 84 -39.74 25.36 -28.34
C VAL A 84 -40.05 24.83 -29.76
N GLY A 85 -39.62 23.61 -30.09
CA GLY A 85 -40.17 22.79 -31.18
C GLY A 85 -39.26 21.62 -31.58
N GLY A 86 -39.80 20.46 -32.00
CA GLY A 86 -38.97 19.29 -32.33
C GLY A 86 -39.48 18.47 -33.53
N GLY A 87 -38.69 17.46 -33.91
CA GLY A 87 -39.10 16.33 -34.77
C GLY A 87 -38.65 16.35 -36.24
N GLY A 88 -38.31 15.17 -36.78
CA GLY A 88 -38.51 14.84 -38.21
C GLY A 88 -37.27 14.50 -39.06
N GLU A 89 -37.28 13.30 -39.65
CA GLU A 89 -36.23 12.68 -40.51
C GLU A 89 -36.09 13.19 -41.98
N LYS A 90 -34.90 12.89 -42.56
CA LYS A 90 -34.60 12.36 -43.93
C LYS A 90 -34.34 13.25 -45.19
N ALA A 91 -33.08 13.17 -45.64
CA ALA A 91 -32.59 12.61 -46.94
C ALA A 91 -32.24 13.48 -48.20
N ALA A 92 -30.93 13.46 -48.53
CA ALA A 92 -30.24 13.22 -49.83
C ALA A 92 -30.24 14.22 -51.04
N VAL A 93 -29.03 14.57 -51.53
CA VAL A 93 -28.45 14.36 -52.92
C VAL A 93 -27.20 15.24 -53.18
N GLU A 94 -26.20 14.73 -53.93
CA GLU A 94 -24.90 15.34 -54.33
C GLU A 94 -25.02 16.37 -55.53
N VAL A 95 -24.03 17.18 -56.01
CA VAL A 95 -22.65 16.87 -56.48
C VAL A 95 -21.71 18.11 -56.52
N ASN A 96 -20.45 17.88 -56.11
CA ASN A 96 -19.12 18.52 -56.33
C ASN A 96 -18.86 19.42 -57.58
N PRO A 97 -17.66 20.08 -57.73
CA PRO A 97 -16.66 20.62 -56.77
C PRO A 97 -16.40 22.13 -57.11
N PRO A 98 -15.19 22.75 -57.07
CA PRO A 98 -13.97 22.70 -56.20
C PRO A 98 -13.81 24.05 -55.42
N SER A 99 -12.69 24.55 -54.84
CA SER A 99 -11.27 24.13 -54.72
C SER A 99 -10.67 24.57 -53.36
N PHE A 100 -9.69 23.83 -52.84
CA PHE A 100 -8.75 24.20 -51.74
C PHE A 100 -9.33 24.64 -50.38
N VAL A 101 -9.34 23.71 -49.40
CA VAL A 101 -9.33 24.03 -47.96
C VAL A 101 -8.41 23.05 -47.21
N VAL A 102 -7.82 23.51 -46.11
CA VAL A 102 -6.87 22.75 -45.26
C VAL A 102 -7.61 21.70 -44.41
N ASN A 103 -7.02 20.52 -44.26
CA ASN A 103 -7.57 19.43 -43.45
C ASN A 103 -7.56 19.77 -41.94
N PHE A 104 -8.75 19.86 -41.33
CA PHE A 104 -8.95 19.74 -39.89
C PHE A 104 -9.93 18.59 -39.64
N VAL A 105 -9.45 17.49 -39.05
CA VAL A 105 -10.30 16.37 -38.63
C VAL A 105 -10.66 16.56 -37.16
N LEU A 106 -11.93 16.91 -36.91
CA LEU A 106 -12.57 16.89 -35.61
C LEU A 106 -13.76 15.92 -35.71
N VAL A 107 -13.74 14.86 -34.90
CA VAL A 107 -14.88 13.95 -34.69
C VAL A 107 -15.09 13.79 -33.19
N ALA A 108 -16.36 13.72 -32.78
CA ALA A 108 -16.80 14.02 -31.43
C ALA A 108 -16.66 12.87 -30.41
N THR A 109 -16.47 13.26 -29.15
CA THR A 109 -16.83 12.54 -27.92
C THR A 109 -18.36 12.41 -27.75
N PRO A 110 -18.92 11.67 -26.77
CA PRO A 110 -18.25 10.93 -25.67
C PRO A 110 -18.73 9.48 -25.44
N ALA A 111 -17.86 8.66 -24.85
CA ALA A 111 -18.23 7.72 -23.79
C ALA A 111 -17.05 7.59 -22.81
N ARG A 112 -17.35 7.33 -21.53
CA ARG A 112 -16.33 6.96 -20.55
C ARG A 112 -15.86 5.55 -20.85
N ASP A 113 -14.56 5.30 -20.88
CA ASP A 113 -14.03 4.06 -20.31
C ASP A 113 -12.66 4.29 -19.65
N LEU A 114 -12.40 3.49 -18.62
CA LEU A 114 -11.15 3.44 -17.85
C LEU A 114 -10.73 1.96 -17.81
N ASP A 115 -10.30 1.46 -18.97
CA ASP A 115 -9.84 0.09 -19.12
C ASP A 115 -8.67 -0.18 -18.14
N HIS A 116 -9.00 -0.88 -17.07
CA HIS A 116 -8.03 -1.63 -16.28
C HIS A 116 -7.84 -2.96 -17.02
N ASP A 117 -6.69 -3.14 -17.66
CA ASP A 117 -6.38 -4.38 -18.38
C ASP A 117 -6.36 -5.58 -17.41
N ILE A 118 -7.41 -6.39 -17.47
CA ILE A 118 -7.47 -7.74 -16.89
C ILE A 118 -7.01 -8.72 -17.98
N ASP A 119 -5.72 -9.05 -18.00
CA ASP A 119 -5.15 -10.03 -18.93
C ASP A 119 -5.54 -11.48 -18.54
N GLY A 120 -6.74 -11.89 -18.94
CA GLY A 120 -7.27 -13.23 -18.75
C GLY A 120 -6.74 -14.25 -19.78
N PHE A 121 -5.57 -14.84 -19.54
CA PHE A 121 -5.05 -15.95 -20.37
C PHE A 121 -5.68 -17.31 -20.00
N HIS A 122 -6.77 -17.67 -20.68
CA HIS A 122 -7.29 -19.05 -20.69
C HIS A 122 -6.37 -19.98 -21.52
N PHE A 123 -5.62 -20.85 -20.85
CA PHE A 123 -4.95 -21.98 -21.50
C PHE A 123 -5.88 -23.20 -21.62
N SER A 124 -6.52 -23.35 -22.77
CA SER A 124 -7.16 -24.60 -23.17
C SER A 124 -6.09 -25.59 -23.66
N ILE A 125 -5.73 -26.58 -22.82
CA ILE A 125 -4.78 -27.64 -23.21
C ILE A 125 -5.47 -28.60 -24.18
N LEU A 126 -5.11 -28.52 -25.46
CA LEU A 126 -5.40 -29.58 -26.44
C LEU A 126 -4.35 -30.70 -26.30
N PRO A 127 -4.76 -31.98 -26.20
CA PRO A 127 -3.82 -33.09 -26.10
C PRO A 127 -3.15 -33.37 -27.45
N GLY A 128 -1.81 -33.34 -27.50
CA GLY A 128 -1.05 -33.79 -28.69
C GLY A 128 0.22 -33.01 -29.05
N SER A 129 0.56 -31.93 -28.35
CA SER A 129 1.75 -31.12 -28.65
C SER A 129 2.97 -31.52 -27.81
N VAL A 130 3.94 -32.22 -28.40
CA VAL A 130 5.24 -32.48 -27.77
C VAL A 130 5.99 -31.15 -27.60
N PRO A 131 6.47 -30.79 -26.39
CA PRO A 131 7.16 -29.52 -26.20
C PRO A 131 8.52 -29.53 -26.89
N LEU A 132 8.69 -28.64 -27.88
CA LEU A 132 10.01 -28.28 -28.38
C LEU A 132 10.83 -27.67 -27.23
N ARG A 133 11.87 -28.40 -26.81
CA ARG A 133 12.76 -28.08 -25.69
C ARG A 133 13.41 -26.70 -25.89
N ARG A 134 12.78 -25.64 -25.36
CA ARG A 134 13.41 -24.32 -25.24
C ARG A 134 14.69 -24.45 -24.41
N ARG A 135 15.72 -23.69 -24.76
CA ARG A 135 16.98 -23.68 -24.01
C ARG A 135 16.72 -23.14 -22.60
N PRO A 136 17.16 -23.84 -21.53
CA PRO A 136 17.07 -23.32 -20.18
C PRO A 136 18.12 -22.21 -20.03
N GLY A 137 17.65 -20.97 -19.96
CA GLY A 137 18.45 -19.80 -19.66
C GLY A 137 17.58 -18.85 -18.86
N LEU A 138 18.17 -18.26 -17.82
CA LEU A 138 17.49 -17.29 -16.96
C LEU A 138 16.93 -16.16 -17.82
N VAL A 139 15.61 -15.94 -17.77
CA VAL A 139 14.97 -14.89 -18.57
C VAL A 139 15.00 -13.60 -17.79
N THR A 140 15.96 -12.74 -18.13
CA THR A 140 16.14 -11.41 -17.55
C THR A 140 15.35 -10.37 -18.34
N VAL A 141 14.50 -9.62 -17.65
CA VAL A 141 13.74 -8.48 -18.20
C VAL A 141 14.24 -7.21 -17.50
N ARG A 142 14.79 -6.25 -18.25
CA ARG A 142 15.01 -4.89 -17.73
C ARG A 142 13.69 -4.13 -17.80
N ASP A 143 13.12 -3.83 -16.65
CA ASP A 143 11.87 -3.06 -16.52
C ASP A 143 12.14 -1.54 -16.58
N SER A 144 13.34 -1.14 -16.16
CA SER A 144 13.84 0.24 -16.24
C SER A 144 15.37 0.22 -16.41
N PRO A 145 16.05 1.39 -16.45
CA PRO A 145 17.52 1.42 -16.48
C PRO A 145 18.18 0.69 -15.31
N THR A 146 17.56 0.68 -14.13
CA THR A 146 18.10 0.07 -12.90
C THR A 146 17.36 -1.21 -12.48
N VAL A 147 16.04 -1.27 -12.74
CA VAL A 147 15.17 -2.34 -12.24
C VAL A 147 15.21 -3.54 -13.18
N THR A 148 15.52 -4.71 -12.63
CA THR A 148 15.63 -5.96 -13.37
C THR A 148 14.78 -7.05 -12.73
N THR A 149 13.91 -7.69 -13.51
CA THR A 149 13.18 -8.89 -13.13
C THR A 149 13.83 -10.13 -13.77
N HIS A 150 14.33 -11.03 -12.94
CA HIS A 150 14.78 -12.36 -13.34
C HIS A 150 13.65 -13.36 -13.17
N LYS A 151 13.16 -13.96 -14.25
CA LYS A 151 12.22 -15.09 -14.19
C LYS A 151 12.99 -16.39 -14.02
N LEU A 152 12.58 -17.18 -13.04
CA LEU A 152 13.22 -18.45 -12.69
C LEU A 152 12.91 -19.53 -13.73
N THR A 153 13.72 -20.58 -13.74
CA THR A 153 13.64 -21.68 -14.70
C THR A 153 13.15 -22.99 -14.09
N SER A 154 13.27 -23.14 -12.77
CA SER A 154 12.88 -24.30 -11.97
C SER A 154 11.41 -24.26 -11.51
N THR A 155 10.79 -23.08 -11.45
CA THR A 155 9.42 -22.87 -10.93
C THR A 155 8.78 -21.62 -11.53
N ASP A 156 7.45 -21.45 -11.43
CA ASP A 156 6.81 -20.14 -11.71
C ASP A 156 7.15 -19.19 -10.57
N GLY A 157 8.24 -18.45 -10.77
CA GLY A 157 8.75 -17.50 -9.79
C GLY A 157 9.66 -16.47 -10.43
N PHE A 158 9.97 -15.44 -9.66
CA PHE A 158 10.83 -14.36 -10.11
C PHE A 158 11.57 -13.70 -8.94
N VAL A 159 12.66 -13.02 -9.27
CA VAL A 159 13.41 -12.12 -8.38
C VAL A 159 13.46 -10.75 -9.05
N VAL A 160 12.93 -9.73 -8.39
CA VAL A 160 13.12 -8.32 -8.78
C VAL A 160 14.30 -7.76 -8.00
N LEU A 161 15.21 -7.10 -8.71
CA LEU A 161 16.29 -6.27 -8.17
C LEU A 161 16.03 -4.82 -8.60
N ASP A 162 16.08 -3.88 -7.66
CA ASP A 162 15.76 -2.47 -7.93
C ASP A 162 16.94 -1.69 -8.56
N LEU A 163 18.14 -2.10 -8.19
CA LEU A 163 19.43 -1.76 -8.80
C LEU A 163 20.10 -3.07 -9.23
N ASP A 164 20.51 -3.16 -10.50
CA ASP A 164 21.10 -4.33 -11.14
C ASP A 164 22.59 -4.52 -10.82
N ASP A 165 23.36 -3.43 -10.86
CA ASP A 165 24.83 -3.46 -10.68
C ASP A 165 25.28 -3.31 -9.20
N ALA A 166 24.37 -3.51 -8.23
CA ALA A 166 24.70 -3.37 -6.82
C ALA A 166 25.53 -4.55 -6.28
N PRO A 167 26.47 -4.32 -5.33
CA PRO A 167 27.32 -5.37 -4.79
C PRO A 167 26.56 -6.39 -3.92
N MET A 168 25.34 -6.04 -3.49
CA MET A 168 24.49 -6.82 -2.61
C MET A 168 23.04 -6.39 -2.82
N ALA A 169 22.11 -7.35 -2.83
CA ALA A 169 20.68 -7.09 -2.87
C ALA A 169 19.96 -7.82 -1.73
N ILE A 170 19.10 -7.12 -0.99
CA ILE A 170 18.44 -7.65 0.22
C ILE A 170 16.94 -7.45 0.14
N GLY A 171 16.17 -8.46 0.55
CA GLY A 171 14.72 -8.38 0.48
C GLY A 171 13.95 -9.51 1.14
N ILE A 172 12.73 -9.71 0.64
CA ILE A 172 11.83 -10.79 1.03
C ILE A 172 11.47 -11.69 -0.16
N VAL A 173 11.18 -12.96 0.13
CA VAL A 173 10.44 -13.84 -0.77
C VAL A 173 9.03 -14.09 -0.23
N ARG A 174 8.02 -14.12 -1.10
CA ARG A 174 6.62 -14.44 -0.75
C ARG A 174 6.09 -15.58 -1.62
N SER A 175 5.07 -16.29 -1.14
CA SER A 175 4.38 -17.28 -1.98
C SER A 175 2.87 -17.25 -1.81
N ALA A 176 2.17 -17.25 -2.95
CA ALA A 176 0.73 -17.28 -3.11
C ALA A 176 0.40 -17.93 -4.47
N PRO A 177 -0.87 -18.25 -4.78
CA PRO A 177 -1.28 -18.72 -6.10
C PRO A 177 -0.90 -17.75 -7.23
N LYS A 178 -0.92 -16.44 -6.94
CA LYS A 178 -0.35 -15.42 -7.81
C LYS A 178 0.22 -14.25 -7.02
N VAL A 179 1.45 -13.86 -7.34
CA VAL A 179 2.09 -12.60 -6.94
C VAL A 179 2.43 -11.83 -8.21
N LEU A 180 2.17 -10.53 -8.22
CA LEU A 180 2.45 -9.65 -9.35
C LEU A 180 3.84 -9.02 -9.22
N VAL A 181 4.51 -8.86 -10.38
CA VAL A 181 5.85 -8.28 -10.45
C VAL A 181 5.85 -6.82 -9.99
N ASP A 182 4.84 -6.02 -10.34
CA ASP A 182 4.85 -4.59 -10.00
C ASP A 182 4.73 -4.33 -8.49
N GLY A 183 3.92 -5.13 -7.79
CA GLY A 183 3.90 -5.12 -6.33
C GLY A 183 5.21 -5.61 -5.68
N ALA A 184 6.06 -6.33 -6.41
CA ALA A 184 7.40 -6.68 -5.95
C ALA A 184 8.43 -5.57 -6.26
N LYS A 185 8.31 -4.85 -7.39
CA LYS A 185 9.11 -3.65 -7.68
C LYS A 185 8.96 -2.59 -6.60
N TRP A 186 7.73 -2.37 -6.10
CA TRP A 186 7.46 -1.47 -4.98
C TRP A 186 8.19 -1.85 -3.69
N LEU A 187 8.17 -3.14 -3.33
CA LEU A 187 8.86 -3.63 -2.14
C LEU A 187 10.39 -3.54 -2.29
N ALA A 188 10.91 -3.89 -3.47
CA ALA A 188 12.32 -3.70 -3.79
C ALA A 188 12.72 -2.21 -3.70
N ARG A 189 11.90 -1.28 -4.21
CA ARG A 189 12.14 0.17 -4.08
C ARG A 189 12.19 0.65 -2.62
N SER A 190 11.26 0.18 -1.78
CA SER A 190 11.24 0.52 -0.34
C SER A 190 12.49 0.00 0.39
N GLU A 191 12.94 -1.24 0.09
CA GLU A 191 14.20 -1.76 0.62
C GLU A 191 15.42 -0.94 0.16
N THR A 192 15.54 -0.57 -1.13
CA THR A 192 16.64 0.29 -1.61
C THR A 192 16.71 1.60 -0.83
N TYR A 193 15.56 2.25 -0.62
CA TYR A 193 15.49 3.51 0.11
C TYR A 193 15.77 3.34 1.61
N ARG A 194 15.37 2.22 2.23
CA ARG A 194 15.79 1.86 3.59
C ARG A 194 17.31 1.83 3.68
N TYR A 195 17.97 1.00 2.89
CA TYR A 195 19.41 0.83 2.97
C TYR A 195 20.17 2.11 2.63
N ALA A 196 19.71 2.86 1.62
CA ALA A 196 20.31 4.13 1.24
C ALA A 196 20.19 5.22 2.31
N PHE A 197 19.06 5.29 3.05
CA PHE A 197 18.89 6.26 4.13
C PHE A 197 19.91 6.05 5.27
N PHE A 198 20.30 4.79 5.53
CA PHE A 198 21.31 4.44 6.54
C PHE A 198 22.73 4.25 5.95
N ASP A 199 23.05 4.95 4.85
CA ASP A 199 24.36 4.97 4.18
C ASP A 199 24.88 3.58 3.72
N ARG A 200 23.98 2.66 3.35
CA ARG A 200 24.33 1.28 2.94
C ARG A 200 24.23 1.09 1.43
N LYS A 201 25.32 0.61 0.82
CA LYS A 201 25.40 0.28 -0.62
C LYS A 201 24.72 -1.05 -0.94
N VAL A 202 23.41 -1.10 -0.78
CA VAL A 202 22.58 -2.29 -0.95
C VAL A 202 21.38 -1.96 -1.85
N SER A 203 21.12 -2.84 -2.82
CA SER A 203 19.90 -2.84 -3.64
C SER A 203 18.77 -3.50 -2.87
N GLY A 204 17.56 -3.00 -3.02
CA GLY A 204 16.39 -3.74 -2.57
C GLY A 204 16.03 -4.87 -3.54
N ALA A 205 15.62 -6.00 -2.97
CA ALA A 205 15.12 -7.15 -3.71
C ALA A 205 13.68 -7.50 -3.30
N SER A 206 12.94 -8.12 -4.21
CA SER A 206 11.68 -8.79 -3.86
C SER A 206 11.45 -9.97 -4.78
N ALA A 207 11.27 -11.15 -4.20
CA ALA A 207 11.05 -12.38 -4.94
C ALA A 207 9.66 -12.97 -4.67
N ALA A 208 9.20 -13.81 -5.59
CA ALA A 208 7.96 -14.55 -5.42
C ALA A 208 8.02 -15.96 -6.02
N VAL A 209 7.27 -16.88 -5.39
CA VAL A 209 6.95 -18.22 -5.89
C VAL A 209 5.44 -18.32 -6.08
N ASN A 210 4.98 -18.39 -7.33
CA ASN A 210 3.60 -18.61 -7.70
C ASN A 210 3.30 -20.11 -7.68
N ALA A 211 2.47 -20.56 -6.75
CA ALA A 211 2.08 -21.97 -6.71
C ALA A 211 0.69 -22.14 -6.08
N PRO A 212 -0.14 -23.08 -6.59
CA PRO A 212 -1.31 -23.55 -5.86
C PRO A 212 -0.88 -24.27 -4.58
N VAL A 213 -1.80 -24.40 -3.62
CA VAL A 213 -1.50 -24.84 -2.25
C VAL A 213 -0.85 -26.22 -2.18
N ASP A 214 -1.24 -27.12 -3.08
CA ASP A 214 -0.76 -28.51 -3.21
C ASP A 214 0.66 -28.62 -3.78
N ALA A 215 1.01 -27.81 -4.79
CA ALA A 215 2.35 -27.79 -5.39
C ALA A 215 3.36 -26.88 -4.65
N LYS A 216 2.90 -26.14 -3.64
CA LYS A 216 3.64 -25.04 -3.03
C LYS A 216 5.00 -25.42 -2.44
N ALA A 217 5.08 -26.53 -1.71
CA ALA A 217 6.33 -26.96 -1.07
C ALA A 217 7.41 -27.34 -2.10
N GLU A 218 7.04 -28.06 -3.15
CA GLU A 218 7.95 -28.42 -4.25
C GLU A 218 8.43 -27.18 -5.03
N ALA A 219 7.52 -26.23 -5.28
CA ALA A 219 7.85 -24.97 -5.93
C ALA A 219 8.83 -24.11 -5.10
N ILE A 220 8.70 -24.09 -3.77
CA ILE A 220 9.61 -23.36 -2.87
C ILE A 220 10.98 -24.07 -2.76
N ALA A 221 11.01 -25.40 -2.68
CA ALA A 221 12.27 -26.15 -2.70
C ALA A 221 13.05 -25.91 -4.01
N SER A 222 12.33 -25.93 -5.15
CA SER A 222 12.89 -25.64 -6.48
C SER A 222 13.43 -24.20 -6.58
N PHE A 223 12.70 -23.23 -6.02
CA PHE A 223 13.15 -21.84 -5.87
C PHE A 223 14.45 -21.75 -5.07
N ALA A 224 14.52 -22.37 -3.89
CA ALA A 224 15.69 -22.32 -3.02
C ALA A 224 16.93 -22.92 -3.71
N THR A 225 16.77 -24.06 -4.39
CA THR A 225 17.84 -24.70 -5.17
C THR A 225 18.34 -23.83 -6.33
N GLU A 226 17.46 -23.15 -7.08
CA GLU A 226 17.91 -22.24 -8.16
C GLU A 226 18.61 -21.00 -7.60
N LEU A 227 18.11 -20.42 -6.51
CA LEU A 227 18.75 -19.27 -5.87
C LEU A 227 20.08 -19.61 -5.19
N ALA A 228 20.31 -20.87 -4.80
CA ALA A 228 21.59 -21.30 -4.24
C ALA A 228 22.77 -21.15 -5.24
N GLY A 229 22.49 -21.11 -6.55
CA GLY A 229 23.48 -20.95 -7.61
C GLY A 229 24.13 -19.56 -7.73
N ASP A 230 25.29 -19.51 -8.40
CA ASP A 230 26.15 -18.33 -8.52
C ASP A 230 25.46 -17.07 -9.06
N ALA A 231 24.46 -17.23 -9.93
CA ALA A 231 23.70 -16.14 -10.54
C ALA A 231 22.94 -15.27 -9.52
N PHE A 232 22.69 -15.79 -8.32
CA PHE A 232 22.02 -15.09 -7.22
C PHE A 232 22.91 -14.99 -5.97
N SER A 233 24.22 -15.15 -6.11
CA SER A 233 25.19 -15.13 -5.00
C SER A 233 25.20 -13.83 -4.18
N THR A 234 24.83 -12.71 -4.77
CA THR A 234 24.68 -11.38 -4.11
C THR A 234 23.27 -11.12 -3.57
N VAL A 235 22.33 -12.06 -3.73
CA VAL A 235 20.91 -11.88 -3.38
C VAL A 235 20.58 -12.62 -2.08
N HIS A 236 20.13 -11.86 -1.09
CA HIS A 236 19.87 -12.30 0.28
C HIS A 236 18.41 -12.04 0.67
N LEU A 237 17.63 -13.11 0.78
CA LEU A 237 16.19 -13.02 0.99
C LEU A 237 15.80 -13.54 2.37
N SER A 238 14.86 -12.86 3.01
CA SER A 238 14.19 -13.35 4.22
C SER A 238 12.80 -13.90 3.87
N ALA A 239 12.28 -14.81 4.69
CA ALA A 239 10.93 -15.32 4.53
C ALA A 239 9.92 -14.18 4.73
N GLY A 240 8.97 -14.08 3.80
CA GLY A 240 7.78 -13.25 3.90
C GLY A 240 6.52 -14.11 3.81
N ARG A 241 5.35 -13.47 3.67
CA ARG A 241 4.04 -14.15 3.69
C ARG A 241 4.03 -15.40 2.77
N GLY A 242 3.77 -16.54 3.39
CA GLY A 242 3.64 -17.82 2.71
C GLY A 242 4.94 -18.60 2.49
N ILE A 243 6.07 -18.20 3.07
CA ILE A 243 7.33 -18.95 3.07
C ILE A 243 7.71 -19.27 4.52
N SER A 244 8.19 -20.48 4.82
CA SER A 244 8.81 -20.79 6.12
C SER A 244 10.26 -20.31 6.13
N PRO A 245 10.81 -19.77 7.24
CA PRO A 245 12.24 -19.54 7.38
C PRO A 245 13.08 -20.80 7.10
N ASP A 246 12.58 -21.98 7.49
CA ASP A 246 13.25 -23.27 7.29
C ASP A 246 13.38 -23.64 5.80
N ASP A 247 12.42 -23.22 4.96
CA ASP A 247 12.47 -23.44 3.51
C ASP A 247 13.67 -22.73 2.85
N LEU A 248 14.25 -21.74 3.54
CA LEU A 248 15.37 -20.92 3.07
C LEU A 248 16.70 -21.24 3.79
N ALA A 249 16.77 -22.31 4.59
CA ALA A 249 17.94 -22.63 5.42
C ALA A 249 19.26 -22.75 4.63
N GLU A 250 19.22 -23.24 3.38
CA GLU A 250 20.39 -23.28 2.49
C GLU A 250 20.86 -21.86 2.12
N LEU A 251 19.94 -20.97 1.71
CA LEU A 251 20.24 -19.57 1.38
C LEU A 251 20.70 -18.78 2.60
N ARG A 252 20.18 -19.12 3.78
CA ARG A 252 20.51 -18.53 5.08
C ARG A 252 21.98 -18.75 5.47
N SER A 253 22.58 -19.87 5.05
CA SER A 253 23.97 -20.24 5.37
C SER A 253 25.03 -19.32 4.74
N ARG A 254 24.68 -18.64 3.64
CA ARG A 254 25.53 -17.68 2.92
C ARG A 254 25.10 -16.22 3.14
N ASP A 255 24.21 -15.97 4.09
CA ASP A 255 23.65 -14.64 4.35
C ASP A 255 24.59 -13.81 5.25
N PRO A 256 24.93 -12.56 4.88
CA PRO A 256 25.84 -11.72 5.66
C PRO A 256 25.19 -11.12 6.92
N ARG A 257 23.88 -11.30 7.14
CA ARG A 257 23.16 -10.81 8.32
C ARG A 257 23.43 -11.69 9.54
N PRO A 258 23.96 -11.15 10.66
CA PRO A 258 24.29 -11.90 11.87
C PRO A 258 23.02 -12.44 12.54
N GLU A 259 23.15 -13.46 13.38
CA GLU A 259 22.01 -14.18 13.97
C GLU A 259 21.02 -13.26 14.71
N SER A 260 21.53 -12.28 15.46
CA SER A 260 20.73 -11.25 16.15
C SER A 260 19.75 -10.51 15.23
N TRP A 261 20.12 -10.27 13.97
CA TRP A 261 19.23 -9.64 12.98
C TRP A 261 17.95 -10.45 12.75
N TRP A 262 18.00 -11.77 12.96
CA TRP A 262 16.90 -12.71 12.71
C TRP A 262 16.16 -13.05 14.00
N SER A 263 16.88 -13.41 15.07
CA SER A 263 16.28 -13.78 16.35
C SER A 263 15.60 -12.61 17.05
N GLU A 264 16.06 -11.37 16.82
CA GLU A 264 15.54 -10.17 17.47
C GLU A 264 14.79 -9.24 16.50
N ARG A 265 14.63 -9.65 15.22
CA ARG A 265 14.12 -8.80 14.12
C ARG A 265 12.86 -8.03 14.47
N ASP A 266 11.86 -8.74 14.98
CA ASP A 266 10.51 -8.20 15.20
C ASP A 266 10.49 -7.29 16.43
N ALA A 267 11.19 -7.67 17.51
CA ALA A 267 11.33 -6.85 18.70
C ALA A 267 12.08 -5.53 18.42
N LEU A 268 13.18 -5.58 17.67
CA LEU A 268 13.94 -4.39 17.26
C LEU A 268 13.13 -3.51 16.30
N THR A 269 12.38 -4.11 15.37
CA THR A 269 11.50 -3.37 14.46
C THR A 269 10.36 -2.70 15.23
N ALA A 270 9.73 -3.38 16.18
CA ALA A 270 8.70 -2.83 17.05
C ALA A 270 9.23 -1.69 17.94
N ALA A 271 10.44 -1.83 18.49
CA ALA A 271 11.13 -0.76 19.22
C ALA A 271 11.32 0.49 18.35
N GLY A 272 11.77 0.30 17.09
CA GLY A 272 11.89 1.38 16.11
C GLY A 272 10.57 2.08 15.81
N ILE A 273 9.47 1.33 15.62
CA ILE A 273 8.13 1.87 15.37
C ILE A 273 7.63 2.74 16.54
N VAL A 274 7.77 2.26 17.78
CA VAL A 274 7.37 2.99 19.00
C VAL A 274 8.24 4.23 19.19
N ALA A 275 9.54 4.14 18.93
CA ALA A 275 10.45 5.28 18.99
C ALA A 275 10.14 6.35 17.93
N ALA A 276 9.83 5.94 16.70
CA ALA A 276 9.39 6.83 15.63
C ALA A 276 8.13 7.59 16.03
N ALA A 277 7.14 6.88 16.59
CA ALA A 277 5.91 7.48 17.09
C ALA A 277 6.19 8.49 18.21
N GLY A 278 7.01 8.12 19.21
CA GLY A 278 7.36 9.01 20.31
C GLY A 278 8.15 10.23 19.88
N GLN A 279 9.12 10.09 18.96
CA GLN A 279 9.89 11.19 18.43
C GLN A 279 9.01 12.19 17.66
N ALA A 280 8.11 11.69 16.81
CA ALA A 280 7.23 12.54 16.01
C ALA A 280 6.10 13.17 16.84
N ALA A 281 5.61 12.48 17.88
CA ALA A 281 4.57 12.99 18.77
C ALA A 281 5.11 13.99 19.83
N GLY A 282 6.41 13.97 20.13
CA GLY A 282 6.99 14.70 21.27
C GLY A 282 6.78 13.99 22.61
N GLY A 283 6.80 12.66 22.60
CA GLY A 283 6.49 11.78 23.73
C GLY A 283 5.13 11.09 23.60
N LEU A 284 5.02 9.89 24.17
CA LEU A 284 3.82 9.03 24.10
C LEU A 284 2.96 9.04 25.37
N SER A 285 3.47 9.60 26.48
CA SER A 285 2.75 9.65 27.76
C SER A 285 1.41 10.37 27.63
N GLY A 286 0.32 9.65 27.90
CA GLY A 286 -1.05 10.16 27.80
C GLY A 286 -1.62 10.30 26.38
N ARG A 287 -0.89 9.84 25.35
CA ARG A 287 -1.41 9.80 23.96
C ARG A 287 -2.27 8.58 23.71
N THR A 288 -3.23 8.69 22.82
CA THR A 288 -4.03 7.57 22.32
C THR A 288 -3.43 6.98 21.04
N VAL A 289 -3.47 5.65 20.91
CA VAL A 289 -2.89 4.93 19.76
C VAL A 289 -3.85 3.86 19.27
N ALA A 290 -4.17 3.85 17.97
CA ALA A 290 -4.83 2.71 17.30
C ALA A 290 -3.81 1.98 16.43
N ILE A 291 -3.89 0.65 16.35
CA ILE A 291 -2.86 -0.19 15.73
C ILE A 291 -3.48 -1.11 14.68
N GLU A 292 -3.30 -0.75 13.41
CA GLU A 292 -3.51 -1.64 12.27
C GLU A 292 -2.16 -2.25 11.88
N THR A 293 -2.05 -3.57 11.99
CA THR A 293 -0.81 -4.31 11.71
C THR A 293 -1.09 -5.81 11.55
N PHE A 294 -0.05 -6.62 11.39
CA PHE A 294 -0.16 -8.05 11.07
C PHE A 294 0.97 -8.90 11.68
N ASP A 295 0.82 -10.22 11.60
CA ASP A 295 1.77 -11.24 12.06
C ASP A 295 2.28 -10.95 13.49
N ALA A 296 3.60 -11.03 13.77
CA ALA A 296 4.15 -10.86 15.13
C ALA A 296 3.92 -9.44 15.72
N MET A 297 3.72 -8.42 14.89
CA MET A 297 3.51 -7.05 15.34
C MET A 297 2.18 -6.85 16.08
N THR A 298 1.19 -7.71 15.82
CA THR A 298 -0.15 -7.65 16.42
C THR A 298 -0.13 -7.82 17.93
N SER A 299 0.79 -8.63 18.48
CA SER A 299 0.95 -8.80 19.93
C SER A 299 2.04 -7.90 20.53
N LEU A 300 3.12 -7.62 19.79
CA LEU A 300 4.26 -6.82 20.29
C LEU A 300 3.91 -5.34 20.45
N LEU A 301 3.34 -4.71 19.42
CA LEU A 301 3.16 -3.25 19.41
C LEU A 301 2.23 -2.74 20.53
N PRO A 302 1.05 -3.35 20.80
CA PRO A 302 0.17 -2.86 21.86
C PRO A 302 0.87 -2.76 23.22
N GLU A 303 1.67 -3.76 23.59
CA GLU A 303 2.35 -3.75 24.88
C GLU A 303 3.49 -2.74 24.93
N MET A 304 4.29 -2.64 23.85
CA MET A 304 5.38 -1.66 23.80
C MET A 304 4.88 -0.21 23.81
N PHE A 305 3.71 0.07 23.21
CA PHE A 305 3.05 1.38 23.32
C PHE A 305 2.56 1.67 24.75
N ARG A 306 1.99 0.68 25.46
CA ARG A 306 1.58 0.82 26.87
C ARG A 306 2.77 1.08 27.78
N VAL A 307 3.86 0.34 27.60
CA VAL A 307 5.14 0.54 28.34
C VAL A 307 5.72 1.94 28.08
N ALA A 308 5.58 2.48 26.87
CA ALA A 308 5.95 3.85 26.53
C ALA A 308 4.99 4.94 27.07
N GLY A 309 3.93 4.56 27.80
CA GLY A 309 2.98 5.46 28.46
C GLY A 309 1.76 5.86 27.61
N ALA A 310 1.54 5.23 26.45
CA ALA A 310 0.37 5.47 25.62
C ALA A 310 -0.83 4.61 26.02
N THR A 311 -2.02 5.11 25.75
CA THR A 311 -3.27 4.36 25.85
C THR A 311 -3.60 3.74 24.49
N VAL A 312 -3.48 2.42 24.38
CA VAL A 312 -3.89 1.69 23.18
C VAL A 312 -5.42 1.61 23.14
N ILE A 313 -6.00 2.02 22.02
CA ILE A 313 -7.42 1.96 21.71
C ILE A 313 -7.64 0.81 20.73
N GLU A 314 -8.61 -0.05 21.04
CA GLU A 314 -8.95 -1.23 20.25
C GLU A 314 -10.42 -1.07 19.77
N PRO A 315 -10.67 -0.45 18.60
CA PRO A 315 -12.01 -0.30 18.04
C PRO A 315 -12.65 -1.65 17.70
N ASP A 316 -13.97 -1.73 17.82
CA ASP A 316 -14.73 -2.89 17.37
C ASP A 316 -14.71 -2.98 15.83
N VAL A 317 -14.16 -4.07 15.31
CA VAL A 317 -14.02 -4.36 13.87
C VAL A 317 -15.06 -5.37 13.36
N SER A 318 -16.05 -5.74 14.18
CA SER A 318 -17.07 -6.73 13.82
C SER A 318 -18.02 -6.25 12.71
N GLU A 319 -18.34 -4.95 12.68
CA GLU A 319 -19.18 -4.32 11.64
C GLU A 319 -18.38 -3.55 10.59
N ASP A 320 -17.27 -2.89 10.96
CA ASP A 320 -16.34 -2.21 10.05
C ASP A 320 -14.91 -2.72 10.25
N ALA A 321 -14.43 -3.56 9.32
CA ALA A 321 -13.05 -4.04 9.31
C ALA A 321 -11.99 -2.92 9.18
N SER A 322 -12.40 -1.69 8.83
CA SER A 322 -11.55 -0.49 8.77
C SER A 322 -11.69 0.41 10.01
N ALA A 323 -12.46 0.04 11.05
CA ALA A 323 -12.72 0.89 12.21
C ALA A 323 -11.42 1.37 12.91
N VAL A 324 -10.36 0.56 12.88
CA VAL A 324 -9.03 0.92 13.39
C VAL A 324 -8.44 2.13 12.66
N LEU A 325 -8.62 2.23 11.35
CA LEU A 325 -8.15 3.36 10.53
C LEU A 325 -8.97 4.63 10.76
N HIS A 326 -10.20 4.48 11.24
CA HIS A 326 -11.18 5.54 11.47
C HIS A 326 -11.18 6.04 12.92
N ALA A 327 -10.33 5.47 13.79
CA ALA A 327 -10.28 5.80 15.21
C ALA A 327 -9.85 7.25 15.46
N ASP A 328 -10.50 7.90 16.43
CA ASP A 328 -10.11 9.22 16.94
C ASP A 328 -8.96 9.05 17.95
N VAL A 329 -7.73 9.08 17.44
CA VAL A 329 -6.50 8.84 18.19
C VAL A 329 -5.39 9.82 17.80
N ASP A 330 -4.46 10.09 18.71
CA ASP A 330 -3.28 10.91 18.42
C ASP A 330 -2.38 10.27 17.35
N VAL A 331 -2.22 8.94 17.43
CA VAL A 331 -1.32 8.15 16.57
C VAL A 331 -2.06 6.95 15.97
N LEU A 332 -2.06 6.85 14.64
CA LEU A 332 -2.48 5.67 13.92
C LEU A 332 -1.25 4.90 13.44
N VAL A 333 -1.05 3.68 13.95
CA VAL A 333 -0.09 2.73 13.37
C VAL A 333 -0.79 1.96 12.26
N ALA A 334 -0.16 1.83 11.10
CA ALA A 334 -0.78 1.22 9.92
C ALA A 334 0.24 0.43 9.09
N GLY A 335 -0.08 -0.78 8.63
CA GLY A 335 0.94 -1.55 7.89
C GLY A 335 0.61 -2.96 7.37
N SER A 336 -0.62 -3.47 7.50
CA SER A 336 -0.94 -4.84 7.04
C SER A 336 -0.71 -5.08 5.54
N LYS A 337 -0.81 -4.03 4.72
CA LYS A 337 -0.63 -4.07 3.26
C LYS A 337 -0.19 -2.72 2.70
N VAL A 338 0.45 -2.78 1.53
CA VAL A 338 0.69 -1.61 0.67
C VAL A 338 -0.65 -1.00 0.26
N GLY A 339 -0.76 0.33 0.28
CA GLY A 339 -1.96 1.06 -0.14
C GLY A 339 -3.20 0.83 0.73
N LEU A 340 -3.02 0.40 1.97
CA LEU A 340 -4.07 0.24 2.99
C LEU A 340 -4.94 1.49 3.16
N ILE A 341 -4.32 2.66 3.13
CA ILE A 341 -4.96 3.98 3.23
C ILE A 341 -4.91 4.62 1.84
N GLY A 342 -6.08 4.66 1.21
CA GLY A 342 -6.29 5.09 -0.16
C GLY A 342 -7.45 6.08 -0.29
N ASP A 343 -7.84 6.38 -1.52
CA ASP A 343 -8.91 7.35 -1.83
C ASP A 343 -10.24 7.04 -1.11
N ALA A 344 -10.55 5.76 -0.92
CA ALA A 344 -11.80 5.28 -0.36
C ALA A 344 -11.95 5.48 1.16
N ASN A 345 -10.84 5.60 1.91
CA ASN A 345 -10.86 5.69 3.38
C ASN A 345 -10.01 6.85 3.95
N ALA A 346 -9.15 7.52 3.16
CA ALA A 346 -8.34 8.64 3.63
C ALA A 346 -9.15 9.85 4.14
N SER A 347 -10.41 10.02 3.71
CA SER A 347 -11.34 11.02 4.27
C SER A 347 -11.71 10.72 5.73
N ASN A 348 -11.72 9.44 6.11
CA ASN A 348 -12.26 8.96 7.37
C ASN A 348 -11.18 8.83 8.45
N VAL A 349 -9.90 8.85 8.07
CA VAL A 349 -8.78 8.90 9.03
C VAL A 349 -8.87 10.20 9.83
N VAL A 350 -8.95 10.09 11.15
CA VAL A 350 -9.03 11.22 12.09
C VAL A 350 -7.64 11.59 12.63
N ALA A 351 -6.79 10.59 12.87
CA ALA A 351 -5.46 10.75 13.46
C ALA A 351 -4.56 11.73 12.70
N ARG A 352 -3.78 12.52 13.45
CA ARG A 352 -2.86 13.54 12.91
C ARG A 352 -1.45 13.02 12.65
N LEU A 353 -1.09 11.86 13.19
CA LEU A 353 0.17 11.18 12.95
C LEU A 353 -0.08 9.74 12.50
N ILE A 354 0.43 9.37 11.32
CA ILE A 354 0.44 8.01 10.80
C ILE A 354 1.86 7.45 10.87
N VAL A 355 2.01 6.33 11.55
CA VAL A 355 3.30 5.63 11.76
C VAL A 355 3.25 4.28 11.05
N PRO A 356 3.96 4.10 9.92
CA PRO A 356 3.98 2.82 9.24
C PRO A 356 4.59 1.69 10.08
N SER A 357 3.89 0.56 10.18
CA SER A 357 4.40 -0.72 10.67
C SER A 357 4.78 -1.70 9.55
N GLY A 358 4.52 -1.33 8.30
CA GLY A 358 4.84 -2.10 7.09
C GLY A 358 5.07 -1.17 5.90
N PRO A 359 5.41 -1.73 4.72
CA PRO A 359 5.81 -0.93 3.56
C PRO A 359 4.62 -0.19 2.93
N MET A 360 4.84 1.09 2.62
CA MET A 360 3.97 1.95 1.80
C MET A 360 2.45 1.83 2.12
N PRO A 361 2.00 1.97 3.39
CA PRO A 361 0.60 1.77 3.75
C PRO A 361 -0.32 2.90 3.23
N VAL A 362 0.24 4.07 2.87
CA VAL A 362 -0.49 5.22 2.36
C VAL A 362 -0.18 5.41 0.87
N THR A 363 -1.23 5.47 0.04
CA THR A 363 -1.10 5.79 -1.40
C THR A 363 -0.70 7.25 -1.65
N ALA A 364 -0.13 7.55 -2.81
CA ALA A 364 0.25 8.90 -3.23
C ALA A 364 -0.95 9.87 -3.22
N LYS A 365 -2.15 9.39 -3.60
CA LYS A 365 -3.38 10.19 -3.58
C LYS A 365 -3.83 10.51 -2.15
N ALA A 366 -3.76 9.53 -1.24
CA ALA A 366 -4.06 9.73 0.17
C ALA A 366 -3.04 10.68 0.83
N LEU A 367 -1.74 10.51 0.56
CA LEU A 367 -0.67 11.40 1.04
C LEU A 367 -0.90 12.86 0.60
N ALA A 368 -1.28 13.08 -0.66
CA ALA A 368 -1.61 14.42 -1.17
C ALA A 368 -2.87 15.03 -0.53
N ALA A 369 -3.85 14.20 -0.13
CA ALA A 369 -5.01 14.65 0.65
C ALA A 369 -4.63 14.99 2.10
N PHE A 370 -3.76 14.20 2.72
CA PHE A 370 -3.26 14.38 4.08
C PHE A 370 -2.43 15.66 4.26
N GLY A 371 -1.61 16.03 3.28
CA GLY A 371 -0.89 17.31 3.30
C GLY A 371 -1.80 18.54 3.43
N ARG A 372 -3.05 18.47 2.95
CA ARG A 372 -4.06 19.55 3.09
C ARG A 372 -4.80 19.51 4.43
N ARG A 373 -4.71 18.41 5.16
CA ARG A 373 -5.37 18.17 6.46
C ARG A 373 -4.39 18.22 7.64
N GLU A 374 -3.13 18.58 7.39
CA GLU A 374 -2.04 18.58 8.38
C GLU A 374 -1.91 17.21 9.10
N VAL A 375 -2.09 16.12 8.35
CA VAL A 375 -1.85 14.74 8.79
C VAL A 375 -0.44 14.34 8.34
N THR A 376 0.43 14.05 9.31
CA THR A 376 1.83 13.68 9.07
C THR A 376 1.93 12.18 8.87
N VAL A 377 2.57 11.75 7.76
CA VAL A 377 2.91 10.34 7.51
C VAL A 377 4.42 10.18 7.63
N LEU A 378 4.86 9.31 8.54
CA LEU A 378 6.29 9.02 8.69
C LEU A 378 6.81 8.11 7.55
N PRO A 379 8.10 8.17 7.18
CA PRO A 379 8.70 7.28 6.19
C PRO A 379 8.75 5.82 6.66
N ASP A 380 8.08 4.94 5.92
CA ASP A 380 7.97 3.50 6.20
C ASP A 380 9.32 2.79 6.21
N PHE A 381 10.17 3.11 5.22
CA PHE A 381 11.52 2.58 5.08
C PHE A 381 12.50 3.12 6.15
N VAL A 382 12.05 3.99 7.06
CA VAL A 382 12.80 4.44 8.24
C VAL A 382 12.15 3.92 9.53
N THR A 383 10.82 4.04 9.68
CA THR A 383 10.10 3.64 10.92
C THR A 383 10.26 2.15 11.23
N THR A 384 10.29 1.31 10.19
CA THR A 384 10.38 -0.15 10.30
C THR A 384 11.82 -0.68 10.34
N SER A 385 12.81 0.19 10.51
CA SER A 385 14.23 -0.13 10.28
C SER A 385 15.03 -0.43 11.55
N GLY A 386 14.36 -0.58 12.70
CA GLY A 386 15.02 -0.88 13.98
C GLY A 386 15.85 -2.17 13.97
N HIS A 387 15.50 -3.17 13.16
CA HIS A 387 16.30 -4.39 12.95
C HIS A 387 17.71 -4.13 12.38
N LEU A 388 17.98 -2.95 11.79
CA LEU A 388 19.33 -2.59 11.34
C LEU A 388 20.30 -2.36 12.52
N ALA A 389 19.79 -2.12 13.73
CA ALA A 389 20.60 -2.04 14.96
C ALA A 389 21.40 -3.33 15.24
N ALA A 390 20.83 -4.50 14.90
CA ALA A 390 21.52 -5.78 15.02
C ALA A 390 22.55 -6.03 13.91
N TRP A 391 22.63 -5.16 12.89
CA TRP A 391 23.58 -5.30 11.78
C TRP A 391 24.15 -3.94 11.34
N PRO A 392 24.99 -3.33 12.20
CA PRO A 392 25.63 -2.03 11.96
C PRO A 392 26.59 -2.03 10.77
N VAL A 393 26.84 -0.86 10.20
CA VAL A 393 27.75 -0.68 9.05
C VAL A 393 29.22 -0.67 9.49
N ASP A 394 29.49 -0.12 10.67
CA ASP A 394 30.83 0.09 11.24
C ASP A 394 31.18 -0.89 12.38
N GLY A 395 30.27 -1.80 12.73
CA GLY A 395 30.39 -2.71 13.86
C GLY A 395 30.04 -2.12 15.23
N SER A 396 29.52 -0.88 15.28
CA SER A 396 29.03 -0.27 16.53
C SER A 396 27.73 -0.91 17.03
N SER A 397 27.49 -0.89 18.34
CA SER A 397 26.19 -1.27 18.91
C SER A 397 25.37 -0.01 19.12
N THR A 398 24.19 0.07 18.51
CA THR A 398 23.22 1.15 18.68
C THR A 398 21.90 0.54 19.12
N ASP A 399 21.17 1.19 20.02
CA ASP A 399 19.82 0.75 20.36
C ASP A 399 18.83 1.00 19.20
N ALA A 400 17.84 0.12 19.02
CA ALA A 400 16.90 0.24 17.90
C ALA A 400 15.95 1.45 18.02
N ALA A 401 15.60 1.86 19.23
CA ALA A 401 14.82 3.07 19.47
C ALA A 401 15.68 4.32 19.28
N GLU A 402 16.96 4.30 19.68
CA GLU A 402 17.91 5.40 19.41
C GLU A 402 18.13 5.58 17.90
N LEU A 403 18.41 4.49 17.16
CA LEU A 403 18.65 4.49 15.73
C LEU A 403 17.48 5.12 14.94
N VAL A 404 16.25 4.62 15.18
CA VAL A 404 15.07 5.11 14.45
C VAL A 404 14.60 6.46 14.97
N GLY A 405 14.70 6.72 16.28
CA GLY A 405 14.38 8.02 16.87
C GLY A 405 15.25 9.15 16.28
N ALA A 406 16.56 8.96 16.20
CA ALA A 406 17.47 9.93 15.58
C ALA A 406 17.17 10.13 14.08
N ALA A 407 16.94 9.05 13.35
CA ALA A 407 16.57 9.09 11.93
C ALA A 407 15.27 9.86 11.67
N ILE A 408 14.25 9.69 12.51
CA ILE A 408 12.99 10.42 12.41
C ILE A 408 13.19 11.90 12.78
N ALA A 409 13.95 12.19 13.85
CA ALA A 409 14.27 13.56 14.25
C ALA A 409 14.91 14.38 13.10
N GLN A 410 15.78 13.76 12.31
CA GLN A 410 16.44 14.38 11.15
C GLN A 410 15.45 14.84 10.06
N VAL A 411 14.33 14.13 9.87
CA VAL A 411 13.37 14.41 8.77
C VAL A 411 12.12 15.16 9.20
N MET A 412 11.77 15.19 10.49
CA MET A 412 10.56 15.87 10.98
C MET A 412 10.47 17.36 10.65
N THR A 413 11.60 18.05 10.48
CA THR A 413 11.67 19.49 10.17
C THR A 413 11.76 19.79 8.67
N HIS A 414 11.69 18.77 7.81
CA HIS A 414 11.85 18.94 6.37
C HIS A 414 10.63 19.67 5.75
N GLU A 415 10.88 20.68 4.91
CA GLU A 415 9.84 21.56 4.32
C GLU A 415 8.75 20.78 3.58
N LYS A 416 9.12 19.69 2.90
CA LYS A 416 8.21 18.83 2.12
C LYS A 416 7.59 17.68 2.95
N GLY A 417 7.72 17.74 4.27
CA GLY A 417 7.36 16.66 5.19
C GLY A 417 8.39 15.52 5.28
N PRO A 418 8.28 14.66 6.31
CA PRO A 418 9.34 13.72 6.67
C PRO A 418 9.55 12.59 5.66
N LEU A 419 8.49 12.09 5.01
CA LEU A 419 8.62 11.06 3.96
C LEU A 419 9.44 11.56 2.76
N LEU A 420 9.21 12.79 2.29
CA LEU A 420 9.96 13.35 1.17
C LEU A 420 11.38 13.78 1.59
N GLY A 421 11.58 14.20 2.85
CA GLY A 421 12.91 14.44 3.40
C GLY A 421 13.76 13.18 3.46
N ALA A 422 13.18 12.06 3.92
CA ALA A 422 13.85 10.76 3.91
C ALA A 422 14.17 10.28 2.49
N CYS A 423 13.28 10.51 1.51
CA CYS A 423 13.56 10.22 0.11
C CYS A 423 14.75 11.05 -0.40
N GLU A 424 14.82 12.34 -0.10
CA GLU A 424 15.89 13.23 -0.57
C GLU A 424 17.26 12.90 0.07
N ILE A 425 17.27 12.42 1.32
CA ILE A 425 18.48 11.86 1.97
C ILE A 425 18.93 10.56 1.28
N ALA A 426 18.02 9.60 1.07
CA ALA A 426 18.32 8.34 0.41
C ALA A 426 18.80 8.53 -1.04
N GLU A 427 18.15 9.42 -1.80
CA GLU A 427 18.53 9.78 -3.17
C GLU A 427 19.91 10.43 -3.24
N ALA A 428 20.24 11.30 -2.28
CA ALA A 428 21.56 11.93 -2.19
C ALA A 428 22.66 10.89 -1.95
N PHE A 429 22.43 9.91 -1.05
CA PHE A 429 23.38 8.81 -0.84
C PHE A 429 23.48 7.89 -2.07
N LEU A 430 22.35 7.49 -2.67
CA LEU A 430 22.33 6.66 -3.89
C LEU A 430 23.16 7.27 -5.01
N GLY A 431 23.01 8.58 -5.24
CA GLY A 431 23.77 9.32 -6.25
C GLY A 431 25.30 9.31 -6.08
N THR A 432 25.82 8.86 -4.93
CA THR A 432 27.27 8.70 -4.70
C THR A 432 27.84 7.38 -5.25
N TRP A 433 27.01 6.38 -5.58
CA TRP A 433 27.49 5.05 -5.96
C TRP A 433 26.63 4.28 -6.96
N ALA A 434 25.39 4.69 -7.21
CA ALA A 434 24.45 4.05 -8.13
C ALA A 434 23.69 5.09 -8.98
N THR A 435 23.05 4.64 -10.05
CA THR A 435 22.03 5.44 -10.73
C THR A 435 20.79 5.50 -9.84
N VAL A 436 20.31 6.70 -9.50
CA VAL A 436 19.07 6.86 -8.70
C VAL A 436 17.89 6.28 -9.50
N PRO A 437 17.13 5.32 -8.93
CA PRO A 437 16.09 4.61 -9.67
C PRO A 437 14.85 5.51 -9.85
N PHE A 438 14.20 5.44 -11.02
CA PHE A 438 13.05 6.31 -11.33
C PHE A 438 11.85 6.00 -10.44
N GLY A 439 11.45 6.96 -9.60
CA GLY A 439 10.30 6.88 -8.69
C GLY A 439 10.69 6.70 -7.22
N ARG A 440 9.87 7.24 -6.31
CA ARG A 440 10.02 7.11 -4.85
C ARG A 440 9.17 5.92 -4.33
N PRO A 441 9.46 5.36 -3.15
CA PRO A 441 8.64 4.31 -2.53
C PRO A 441 7.31 4.88 -2.01
N ILE A 442 6.37 5.13 -2.92
CA ILE A 442 5.01 5.63 -2.65
C ILE A 442 4.05 4.87 -3.56
N ALA A 443 2.93 4.38 -3.01
CA ALA A 443 2.00 3.46 -3.67
C ALA A 443 0.93 4.17 -4.53
#